data_AF-A0A7Z9PZ02-F1
#
_entry.id   AF-A0A7Z9PZ02-F1
#
_cell.length_a   1.000
_cell.length_b   1.000
_cell.length_c   1.000
_cell.angle_alpha   90.00
_cell.angle_beta   90.00
_cell.angle_gamma   90.00
#
_symmetry.space_group_name_H-M   'P 1'
#
loop_
_entity.id
_entity.type
_entity.pdbx_description
1 polymer ?
#
loop_
_entity_poly.entity_id
_entity_poly.type
_entity_poly.pdbx_seq_one_letter_code
_entity_poly.pdbx_strand_id
1 'polypeptide(L)' 'MAELNDILREALSLGLQDRASLAEQLLASLDQVEPRELDRIWEDEAEKRLRSLRSGSARTVSADLVHEKANKIFDRS' A
#
# COMPACT_ATOMS: atom_id res chain seq x y z
N MET A 1 22.46 7.93 -11.40
CA MET A 1 21.26 7.99 -10.53
C MET A 1 21.55 7.11 -9.33
N ALA A 2 21.16 7.51 -8.12
CA ALA A 2 21.34 6.63 -6.96
C ALA A 2 20.47 5.37 -7.13
N GLU A 3 21.01 4.20 -6.81
CA GLU A 3 20.26 2.94 -6.88
C GLU A 3 19.16 2.94 -5.80
N LEU A 4 17.99 2.37 -6.09
CA LEU A 4 16.85 2.35 -5.16
C LEU A 4 17.23 1.79 -3.78
N ASN A 5 18.11 0.78 -3.75
CA ASN A 5 18.59 0.17 -2.52
C ASN A 5 19.48 1.09 -1.69
N ASP A 6 20.19 2.03 -2.32
CA ASP A 6 21.01 3.01 -1.63
C ASP A 6 20.12 4.10 -1.02
N ILE A 7 19.14 4.58 -1.78
CA ILE A 7 18.13 5.54 -1.30
C ILE A 7 17.33 4.94 -0.12
N LEU A 8 16.93 3.67 -0.21
CA LEU A 8 16.23 2.98 0.86
C LEU A 8 17.09 2.88 2.12
N ARG A 9 18.38 2.55 1.99
CA ARG A 9 19.30 2.48 3.12
C ARG A 9 19.46 3.83 3.80
N GLU A 10 19.64 4.89 3.03
CA GLU A 10 19.75 6.25 3.55
C GLU A 10 18.45 6.69 4.25
N ALA A 11 17.29 6.46 3.63
CA ALA A 11 15.99 6.76 4.21
C ALA A 11 15.76 6.00 5.54
N LEU A 12 16.16 4.73 5.61
CA LEU A 12 16.04 3.94 6.84
C LEU A 12 17.03 4.36 7.94
N SER A 13 18.13 5.03 7.59
CA SER A 13 19.09 5.55 8.56
C SER A 13 18.62 6.83 9.28
N LEU A 14 17.60 7.51 8.74
CA LEU A 14 17.02 8.72 9.32
C LEU A 14 16.33 8.42 10.68
N GLY A 15 16.17 9.46 11.50
CA GLY A 15 15.38 9.39 12.73
C GLY A 15 13.89 9.11 12.45
N LEU A 16 13.16 8.60 13.45
CA LEU A 16 11.75 8.20 13.29
C LEU A 16 10.89 9.32 12.69
N GLN A 17 11.06 10.56 13.16
CA GLN A 17 10.28 11.71 12.71
C GLN A 17 10.57 12.06 11.25
N ASP A 18 11.84 12.08 10.86
CA ASP A 18 12.27 12.39 9.50
C ASP A 18 11.83 11.30 8.52
N ARG A 19 11.87 10.03 8.93
CA ARG A 19 11.31 8.92 8.15
C ARG A 19 9.81 9.08 7.92
N ALA A 20 9.07 9.47 8.95
CA ALA A 20 7.62 9.69 8.83
C ALA A 20 7.32 10.84 7.85
N SER A 21 8.03 11.96 7.98
CA SER A 21 7.92 13.11 7.07
C SER A 21 8.29 12.75 5.63
N LEU A 22 9.37 12.00 5.42
CA LEU A 22 9.78 11.54 4.10
C LEU A 22 8.74 10.59 3.49
N ALA A 23 8.19 9.66 4.28
CA ALA A 23 7.14 8.76 3.83
C ALA A 23 5.86 9.51 3.42
N GLU A 24 5.46 10.53 4.19
CA GLU A 24 4.32 11.39 3.86
C GLU A 24 4.53 12.12 2.53
N GLN A 25 5.69 12.72 2.32
CA GLN A 25 6.02 13.41 1.06
C GLN A 25 6.07 12.46 -0.13
N LEU A 26 6.63 11.25 0.05
CA LEU A 26 6.65 10.22 -0.98
C LEU A 26 5.24 9.72 -1.31
N LEU A 27 4.34 9.60 -0.33
CA LEU A 27 2.95 9.24 -0.57
C LEU A 27 2.22 10.35 -1.33
N ALA A 28 2.37 11.60 -0.90
CA ALA A 28 1.75 12.76 -1.55
C ALA A 28 2.23 13.00 -2.99
N SER A 29 3.42 12.50 -3.36
CA SER A 29 3.89 12.58 -4.74
C SER A 29 3.18 11.57 -5.66
N LEU A 30 2.65 10.48 -5.12
CA LEU A 30 1.84 9.51 -5.87
C LEU A 30 0.44 10.06 -6.20
N ASP A 31 -0.07 11.00 -5.40
CA ASP A 31 -1.35 11.66 -5.65
C ASP A 31 -1.29 12.68 -6.80
N GLN A 32 -0.08 13.02 -7.27
CA GLN A 32 0.14 13.91 -8.42
C GLN A 32 0.15 13.15 -9.75
N VAL A 33 0.00 11.82 -9.72
CA VAL A 33 -0.17 11.00 -10.91
C VAL A 33 -1.49 11.37 -11.56
N GLU A 34 -1.48 11.61 -12.87
CA GLU A 34 -2.70 11.91 -13.63
C GLU A 34 -3.76 10.85 -13.35
N PRO A 35 -5.03 11.21 -13.06
CA PRO A 35 -6.05 10.24 -12.65
C PRO A 35 -6.19 9.04 -13.60
N ARG A 36 -5.99 9.25 -14.90
CA ARG A 36 -6.02 8.18 -15.91
C ARG A 36 -4.87 7.19 -15.80
N GLU A 37 -3.70 7.64 -15.36
CA GLU A 37 -2.55 6.77 -15.11
C GLU A 37 -2.73 6.02 -13.78
N LEU A 38 -3.31 6.69 -12.78
CA LEU A 38 -3.69 6.05 -11.52
C LEU A 38 -4.72 4.93 -11.74
N ASP A 39 -5.75 5.16 -12.54
CA ASP A 39 -6.75 4.14 -12.90
C ASP A 39 -6.10 2.90 -13.53
N ARG A 40 -5.17 3.09 -14.48
CA ARG A 40 -4.43 1.99 -15.11
C ARG A 40 -3.59 1.19 -14.12
N ILE A 41 -2.88 1.88 -13.22
CA ILE A 41 -2.08 1.22 -12.17
C ILE A 41 -2.99 0.39 -11.25
N TRP A 42 -4.17 0.89 -10.91
CA TRP A 42 -5.15 0.16 -10.11
C TRP A 42 -5.77 -1.01 -10.86
N GLU A 43 -6.06 -0.87 -12.15
CA GLU A 43 -6.53 -1.96 -13.00
C GLU A 43 -5.50 -3.11 -13.04
N ASP A 44 -4.23 -2.80 -13.28
CA ASP A 44 -3.14 -3.78 -13.32
C ASP A 44 -2.97 -4.52 -11.99
N GLU A 45 -3.00 -3.79 -10.86
CA GLU A 45 -2.89 -4.37 -9.53
C GLU A 45 -4.13 -5.21 -9.17
N ALA A 46 -5.33 -4.75 -9.53
CA ALA A 46 -6.57 -5.50 -9.32
C ALA A 46 -6.54 -6.83 -10.08
N GLU A 47 -6.11 -6.81 -11.35
CA GLU A 47 -6.00 -8.01 -12.17
C GLU A 47 -4.95 -8.98 -11.62
N LYS A 48 -3.80 -8.47 -11.20
CA LYS A 48 -2.75 -9.26 -10.53
C LYS A 48 -3.26 -9.92 -9.25
N ARG A 49 -3.99 -9.20 -8.40
CA ARG A 49 -4.58 -9.76 -7.17
C ARG A 49 -5.64 -10.81 -7.49
N LEU A 50 -6.49 -10.58 -8.49
CA LEU A 50 -7.49 -11.55 -8.92
C LEU A 50 -6.84 -12.85 -9.40
N ARG A 51 -5.77 -12.76 -10.20
CA ARG A 51 -5.01 -13.94 -10.63
C ARG A 51 -4.43 -14.70 -9.44
N SER A 52 -3.82 -14.01 -8.48
CA SER A 52 -3.24 -14.63 -7.28
C SER A 52 -4.28 -15.30 -6.37
N LEU A 53 -5.49 -14.75 -6.31
CA LEU A 53 -6.62 -15.37 -5.61
C LEU A 53 -7.08 -16.63 -6.33
N ARG A 54 -7.28 -16.56 -7.65
CA ARG A 54 -7.73 -17.71 -8.47
C ARG A 54 -6.72 -18.85 -8.51
N SER A 55 -5.42 -18.55 -8.47
CA SER A 55 -4.36 -19.57 -8.43
C SER A 55 -4.14 -20.16 -7.03
N GLY A 56 -4.74 -19.58 -5.98
CA GLY A 56 -4.49 -19.96 -4.59
C GLY A 56 -3.13 -19.55 -4.04
N SER A 57 -2.36 -18.71 -4.76
CA SER A 57 -1.07 -18.20 -4.26
C SER A 57 -1.22 -17.06 -3.25
N ALA A 58 -2.38 -16.41 -3.22
CA ALA A 58 -2.70 -15.38 -2.25
C ALA A 58 -3.04 -15.99 -0.88
N ARG A 59 -2.51 -15.41 0.20
CA ARG A 59 -3.04 -15.65 1.55
C ARG A 59 -4.38 -14.96 1.70
N THR A 60 -5.42 -15.71 2.02
CA THR A 60 -6.77 -15.20 2.26
C THR A 60 -7.13 -15.21 3.74
N VAL A 61 -8.08 -14.36 4.13
CA VAL A 61 -8.74 -14.38 5.43
C VAL A 61 -10.21 -14.69 5.25
N SER A 62 -10.86 -15.30 6.24
CA SER A 62 -12.29 -15.58 6.15
C SER A 62 -13.11 -14.28 6.18
N ALA A 63 -14.26 -14.31 5.51
CA ALA A 63 -15.19 -13.18 5.52
C ALA A 63 -15.64 -12.85 6.96
N ASP A 64 -15.91 -13.84 7.79
CA ASP A 64 -16.36 -13.64 9.18
C ASP A 64 -15.34 -12.84 10.00
N LEU A 65 -14.05 -13.14 9.85
CA LEU A 65 -12.99 -12.41 10.55
C LEU A 65 -12.93 -10.94 10.11
N VAL A 66 -13.19 -10.67 8.82
CA VAL A 66 -13.24 -9.31 8.29
C VAL A 66 -14.45 -8.55 8.84
N HIS A 67 -15.64 -9.17 8.86
CA HIS A 67 -16.84 -8.57 9.43
C HIS A 67 -16.69 -8.27 10.92
N GLU A 68 -16.13 -9.21 11.70
CA GLU A 68 -15.89 -9.01 13.13
C GLU A 68 -14.96 -7.81 13.38
N LYS A 69 -13.89 -7.68 12.59
CA LYS A 69 -12.95 -6.54 12.68
C LYS A 69 -13.63 -5.22 12.32
N ALA A 70 -14.42 -5.19 11.25
CA ALA A 70 -15.13 -4.00 10.82
C ALA A 70 -16.11 -3.52 11.89
N ASN A 71 -16.93 -4.42 12.46
CA ASN A 71 -17.87 -4.09 13.53
C ASN A 71 -17.17 -3.47 14.74
N LYS A 72 -16.02 -4.02 15.18
CA LYS A 72 -15.24 -3.45 16.28
C LYS A 72 -14.73 -2.03 16.03
N ILE A 73 -14.51 -1.63 14.77
CA ILE A 73 -14.12 -0.26 14.41
C ILE A 73 -15.34 0.67 14.53
N PHE A 74 -16.47 0.26 13.98
CA PHE A 74 -17.71 1.05 14.01
C PHE A 74 -18.30 1.16 15.43
N ASP A 75 -18.24 0.11 16.24
CA ASP A 75 -18.71 0.10 17.63
C ASP A 75 -17.84 0.97 18.57
N ARG A 76 -16.65 1.39 18.13
CA ARG A 76 -15.73 2.27 18.85
C ARG A 76 -15.86 3.75 18.45
N SER A 77 -16.70 4.07 17.46
CA SER A 77 -16.93 5.41 16.92
C SER A 77 -18.18 6.03 17.55
#